data_AF-A0A7C1IMK7-F1
#
_entry.id   AF-A0A7C1IMK7-F1
#
_cell.length_a   1.000
_cell.length_b   1.000
_cell.length_c   1.000
_cell.angle_alpha   90.00
_cell.angle_beta   90.00
_cell.angle_gamma   90.00
#
_symmetry.space_group_name_H-M   'P 1'
#
loop_
_entity.id
_entity.type
_entity.pdbx_description
1 polymer ?
#
loop_
_entity_poly.entity_id
_entity_poly.type
_entity_poly.pdbx_seq_one_letter_code
_entity_poly.pdbx_strand_id
1 'polypeptide(L)'
;MLSLIIYVVIATWGYFVHSVIEFWFLAWLVAIVQGGSQALSRSLCAVMSPAAKSGEFFGLYGVMEKFSAIIGPLVFALAAAIFGSSRPAILSLVMFFVLGIYPLKRVNVEAGHRIAEEEDNAVLGSTAN
;
A
#
# COMPACT_ATOMS: atom_id res chain seq x y z
N MET A 1 -6.21 -5.77 -3.54
CA MET A 1 -6.93 -5.33 -4.77
C MET A 1 -8.18 -4.52 -4.45
N LEU A 2 -9.05 -5.01 -3.56
CA LEU A 2 -10.28 -4.30 -3.17
C LEU A 2 -10.03 -2.84 -2.76
N SER A 3 -9.02 -2.60 -1.93
CA SER A 3 -8.65 -1.24 -1.51
C SER A 3 -8.29 -0.30 -2.66
N LEU A 4 -7.53 -0.78 -3.65
CA LEU A 4 -7.16 0.02 -4.83
C LEU A 4 -8.37 0.37 -5.70
N ILE A 5 -9.32 -0.55 -5.85
CA ILE A 5 -10.58 -0.29 -6.57
C ILE A 5 -11.38 0.78 -5.83
N ILE A 6 -11.51 0.66 -4.51
CA ILE A 6 -12.22 1.66 -3.70
C ILE A 6 -11.52 3.02 -3.78
N TYR A 7 -10.19 3.06 -3.80
CA TYR A 7 -9.43 4.31 -3.96
C TYR A 7 -9.64 4.97 -5.33
N VAL A 8 -9.76 4.20 -6.41
CA VAL A 8 -10.13 4.76 -7.72
C VAL A 8 -11.51 5.41 -7.64
N VAL A 9 -12.50 4.74 -7.03
CA VAL A 9 -13.86 5.29 -6.84
C VAL A 9 -13.84 6.56 -5.99
N ILE A 10 -13.12 6.56 -4.86
CA ILE A 10 -12.95 7.72 -3.98
C ILE A 10 -12.34 8.90 -4.75
N ALA A 11 -11.27 8.66 -5.51
CA ALA A 11 -10.58 9.72 -6.23
C ALA A 11 -11.44 10.29 -7.37
N THR A 12 -12.19 9.44 -8.08
CA THR A 12 -13.17 9.89 -9.07
C THR A 12 -14.29 10.70 -8.43
N TRP A 13 -14.85 10.26 -7.30
CA TRP A 13 -15.89 11.02 -6.59
C TRP A 13 -15.33 12.33 -6.02
N GLY A 14 -14.11 12.33 -5.48
CA GLY A 14 -13.41 13.50 -4.99
C GLY A 14 -13.32 14.65 -6.00
N TYR A 15 -13.25 14.33 -7.29
CA TYR A 15 -13.28 15.32 -8.37
C TYR A 15 -14.62 16.08 -8.45
N PHE A 16 -15.74 15.40 -8.17
CA PHE A 16 -17.10 15.92 -8.23
C PHE A 16 -17.63 16.44 -6.88
N VAL A 17 -16.77 16.56 -5.86
CA VAL A 17 -17.21 17.09 -4.55
C VAL A 17 -17.55 18.57 -4.66
N HIS A 18 -18.79 18.88 -4.26
CA HIS A 18 -19.31 20.24 -4.19
C HIS A 18 -19.75 20.64 -2.76
N SER A 19 -20.01 19.66 -1.87
CA SER A 19 -20.47 19.90 -0.50
C SER A 19 -19.47 19.46 0.57
N VAL A 20 -19.48 20.16 1.72
CA VAL A 20 -18.69 19.81 2.91
C VAL A 20 -19.07 18.43 3.46
N ILE A 21 -20.35 18.04 3.34
CA ILE A 21 -20.83 16.74 3.83
C ILE A 21 -20.21 15.60 3.01
N GLU A 22 -20.16 15.75 1.69
CA GLU A 22 -19.52 14.76 0.79
C GLU A 22 -18.02 14.62 1.08
N PHE A 23 -17.34 15.74 1.37
CA PHE A 23 -15.95 15.72 1.78
C PHE A 23 -15.72 14.89 3.06
N TRP A 24 -16.53 15.09 4.09
CA TRP A 24 -16.45 14.30 5.33
C TRP A 24 -16.73 12.81 5.09
N PHE A 25 -17.68 12.50 4.22
CA PHE A 25 -17.99 11.11 3.87
C PHE A 25 -16.81 10.42 3.16
N LEU A 26 -16.16 11.11 2.21
CA LEU A 26 -14.96 10.62 1.55
C LEU A 26 -13.79 10.48 2.52
N ALA A 27 -13.58 11.44 3.43
CA ALA A 27 -12.53 11.37 4.43
C ALA A 27 -12.69 10.14 5.33
N TRP A 28 -13.93 9.85 5.76
CA TRP A 28 -14.26 8.66 6.53
C TRP A 28 -13.98 7.36 5.75
N LEU A 29 -14.40 7.31 4.48
CA LEU A 29 -14.18 6.15 3.62
C LEU A 29 -12.67 5.91 3.38
N VAL A 30 -11.90 6.97 3.14
CA VAL A 30 -10.42 6.91 3.03
C VAL A 30 -9.81 6.35 4.31
N ALA A 31 -10.25 6.81 5.48
CA ALA A 31 -9.70 6.36 6.77
C ALA A 31 -9.89 4.86 6.99
N ILE A 32 -11.08 4.33 6.67
CA ILE A 32 -11.38 2.89 6.79
C ILE A 32 -10.51 2.07 5.84
N VAL A 33 -10.49 2.46 4.56
CA VAL A 33 -9.74 1.72 3.54
C VAL A 33 -8.24 1.78 3.82
N GLN A 34 -7.75 2.91 4.31
CA GLN A 34 -6.33 3.05 4.65
C GLN A 34 -5.96 2.21 5.86
N GLY A 35 -6.78 2.24 6.92
CA GLY A 35 -6.57 1.41 8.11
C GLY A 35 -6.55 -0.09 7.77
N GLY A 36 -7.53 -0.55 6.98
CA GLY A 36 -7.62 -1.95 6.55
C GLY A 36 -6.44 -2.37 5.66
N SER A 37 -6.04 -1.52 4.71
CA SER A 37 -4.91 -1.80 3.82
C SER A 37 -3.58 -1.88 4.58
N GLN A 38 -3.36 -0.97 5.52
CA GLN A 38 -2.14 -0.94 6.34
C GLN A 38 -2.06 -2.11 7.33
N ALA A 39 -3.20 -2.58 7.85
CA ALA A 39 -3.24 -3.78 8.67
C ALA A 39 -2.94 -5.04 7.83
N LEU A 40 -3.57 -5.17 6.66
CA LEU A 40 -3.36 -6.31 5.76
C LEU A 40 -1.93 -6.39 5.24
N SER A 41 -1.36 -5.25 4.84
CA SER A 41 0.03 -5.15 4.36
C SER A 41 1.02 -5.66 5.41
N ARG A 42 0.87 -5.22 6.66
CA ARG A 42 1.72 -5.67 7.78
C ARG A 42 1.55 -7.15 8.09
N SER A 43 0.31 -7.64 8.11
CA SER A 43 0.02 -9.06 8.31
C SER A 43 0.64 -9.93 7.22
N LEU A 44 0.55 -9.50 5.96
CA LEU A 44 1.10 -10.25 4.82
C LEU A 44 2.63 -10.27 4.86
N CYS A 45 3.27 -9.15 5.22
CA CYS A 45 4.71 -9.09 5.40
C CYS A 45 5.17 -10.00 6.55
N ALA A 46 4.42 -10.10 7.65
CA ALA A 46 4.73 -11.00 8.76
C ALA A 46 4.67 -12.48 8.33
N VAL A 47 3.64 -12.87 7.58
CA VAL A 47 3.43 -14.27 7.15
C VAL A 47 4.41 -14.71 6.07
N MET A 48 4.89 -13.79 5.23
CA MET A 48 5.87 -14.12 4.17
C MET A 48 7.32 -13.93 4.61
N SER A 49 7.57 -13.59 5.88
CA SER A 49 8.92 -13.36 6.39
C SER A 49 9.40 -14.57 7.20
N PRO A 50 10.56 -15.16 6.87
CA PRO A 50 11.16 -16.22 7.68
C PRO A 50 11.39 -15.73 9.12
N ALA A 51 11.10 -16.56 10.12
CA ALA A 51 11.24 -16.17 11.52
C ALA A 51 12.67 -15.69 11.84
N ALA A 52 13.67 -16.37 11.25
CA ALA A 52 15.09 -16.04 11.41
C ALA A 52 15.49 -14.67 10.81
N LYS A 53 14.79 -14.19 9.78
CA LYS A 53 15.08 -12.92 9.07
C LYS A 53 14.00 -11.86 9.24
N SER A 54 13.06 -12.09 10.15
CA SER A 54 11.93 -11.19 10.42
C SER A 54 12.36 -9.74 10.61
N GLY A 55 13.43 -9.48 11.36
CA GLY A 55 13.98 -8.14 11.59
C GLY A 55 14.43 -7.42 10.31
N GLU A 56 15.03 -8.11 9.35
CA GLU A 56 15.50 -7.51 8.09
C GLU A 56 14.34 -7.15 7.17
N PHE A 57 13.34 -8.04 7.06
CA PHE A 57 12.13 -7.79 6.28
C PHE A 57 11.31 -6.63 6.85
N PHE A 58 11.11 -6.58 8.17
CA PHE A 58 10.43 -5.45 8.80
C PHE A 58 11.25 -4.14 8.74
N GLY A 59 12.58 -4.24 8.79
CA GLY A 59 13.47 -3.10 8.55
C GLY A 59 13.30 -2.53 7.15
N LEU A 60 13.32 -3.37 6.12
CA LEU A 60 13.08 -2.97 4.73
C LEU A 60 11.66 -2.39 4.55
N TYR A 61 10.65 -3.05 5.12
CA TYR A 61 9.26 -2.58 5.09
C TYR A 61 9.14 -1.15 5.65
N GLY A 62 9.72 -0.89 6.82
CA GLY A 62 9.71 0.44 7.42
C GLY A 62 10.44 1.50 6.60
N VAL A 63 11.52 1.14 5.92
CA VAL A 63 12.21 2.05 4.99
C VAL A 63 11.33 2.37 3.79
N MET A 64 10.69 1.37 3.18
CA MET A 64 9.75 1.55 2.05
C MET A 64 8.54 2.42 2.43
N GLU A 65 8.02 2.26 3.65
CA GLU A 65 6.93 3.09 4.18
C GLU A 65 7.34 4.56 4.28
N LYS A 66 8.55 4.85 4.80
CA LYS A 66 9.07 6.22 4.88
C LYS A 66 9.26 6.86 3.50
N PHE A 67 9.81 6.11 2.54
CA PHE A 67 9.93 6.60 1.16
C PHE A 67 8.56 6.92 0.56
N SER A 68 7.57 6.05 0.78
CA SER A 68 6.20 6.27 0.30
C SER A 68 5.57 7.53 0.91
N ALA A 69 5.79 7.76 2.22
CA ALA A 69 5.32 8.95 2.92
C ALA A 69 5.95 10.26 2.45
N ILE A 70 7.14 10.21 1.84
CA ILE A 70 7.82 11.39 1.27
C ILE A 70 7.42 11.60 -0.20
N ILE A 71 7.45 10.53 -1.00
CA ILE A 71 7.19 10.61 -2.45
C ILE A 71 5.73 10.96 -2.73
N GLY A 72 4.77 10.42 -1.95
CA GLY A 72 3.34 10.66 -2.15
C GLY A 72 2.97 12.15 -2.12
N PRO A 73 3.22 12.87 -1.02
CA PRO A 73 2.98 14.31 -0.93
C PRO A 73 3.78 15.12 -1.94
N LEU A 74 5.02 14.73 -2.24
CA LEU A 74 5.86 15.42 -3.22
C LEU A 74 5.22 15.38 -4.62
N VAL A 75 4.77 14.20 -5.07
CA VAL A 75 4.15 14.06 -6.39
C VAL A 75 2.79 14.75 -6.43
N PHE A 76 1.99 14.68 -5.35
CA PHE A 76 0.74 15.42 -5.25
C PHE A 76 0.96 16.94 -5.33
N ALA A 77 1.96 17.46 -4.61
CA ALA A 77 2.29 18.88 -4.62
C ALA A 77 2.77 19.33 -6.02
N LEU A 78 3.61 18.53 -6.68
CA LEU A 78 4.06 18.80 -8.05
C LEU A 78 2.89 18.79 -9.03
N ALA A 79 1.98 17.81 -8.94
CA ALA A 79 0.78 17.76 -9.77
C ALA A 79 -0.10 19.00 -9.52
N ALA A 80 -0.33 19.37 -8.26
CA ALA A 80 -1.11 20.57 -7.91
C ALA A 80 -0.49 21.86 -8.47
N ALA A 81 0.85 21.97 -8.44
CA ALA A 81 1.57 23.10 -9.01
C ALA A 81 1.45 23.16 -10.54
N ILE A 82 1.53 22.02 -11.24
CA ILE A 82 1.43 21.96 -12.71
C ILE A 82 0.01 22.26 -13.19
N PHE A 83 -1.01 21.67 -12.55
CA PHE A 83 -2.41 21.83 -12.95
C PHE A 83 -3.07 23.12 -12.43
N GLY A 84 -2.36 23.90 -11.61
CA GLY A 84 -2.84 25.16 -11.02
C GLY A 84 -4.08 25.03 -10.13
N SER A 85 -4.51 23.80 -9.83
CA SER A 85 -5.73 23.52 -9.08
C SER A 85 -5.66 22.14 -8.40
N SER A 86 -6.25 22.02 -7.22
CA SER A 86 -6.20 20.80 -6.41
C SER A 86 -7.11 19.68 -6.94
N ARG A 87 -8.15 20.02 -7.72
CA ARG A 87 -9.12 19.04 -8.26
C ARG A 87 -8.49 18.08 -9.29
N PRO A 88 -7.79 18.56 -10.33
CA PRO A 88 -7.07 17.67 -11.26
C PRO A 88 -5.89 16.97 -10.59
N ALA A 89 -5.29 17.56 -9.55
CA ALA A 89 -4.19 16.92 -8.82
C ALA A 89 -4.61 15.60 -8.16
N ILE A 90 -5.88 15.45 -7.75
CA ILE A 90 -6.42 14.17 -7.23
C ILE A 90 -6.37 13.06 -8.29
N LEU A 91 -6.53 13.38 -9.59
CA LEU A 91 -6.41 12.38 -10.66
C LEU A 91 -4.98 11.83 -10.80
N SER A 92 -3.95 12.57 -10.36
CA SER A 92 -2.59 12.04 -10.31
C SER A 92 -2.47 10.86 -9.34
N LEU A 93 -3.28 10.82 -8.27
CA LEU A 93 -3.32 9.70 -7.33
C LEU A 93 -3.97 8.46 -7.96
N VAL A 94 -4.93 8.64 -8.88
CA VAL A 94 -5.53 7.55 -9.66
C VAL A 94 -4.46 6.83 -10.48
N MET A 95 -3.51 7.57 -11.07
CA MET A 95 -2.38 6.97 -11.79
C MET A 95 -1.58 6.03 -10.88
N PHE A 96 -1.26 6.44 -9.65
CA PHE A 96 -0.56 5.56 -8.69
C PHE A 96 -1.37 4.31 -8.34
N PHE A 97 -2.68 4.44 -8.13
CA PHE A 97 -3.51 3.28 -7.81
C PHE A 97 -3.59 2.30 -8.98
N VAL A 98 -3.72 2.80 -10.22
CA VAL A 98 -3.73 1.95 -11.43
C VAL A 98 -2.37 1.27 -11.62
N LEU A 99 -1.27 2.00 -11.46
CA LEU A 99 0.08 1.43 -11.52
C LEU A 99 0.31 0.39 -10.43
N GLY A 100 -0.25 0.58 -9.23
CA GLY A 100 -0.17 -0.38 -8.12
C GLY A 100 -0.99 -1.66 -8.32
N ILE A 101 -2.05 -1.64 -9.12
CA ILE A 101 -2.85 -2.85 -9.41
C ILE A 101 -2.04 -3.88 -10.20
N TYR A 102 -1.18 -3.44 -11.12
CA TYR A 102 -0.39 -4.33 -11.98
C TYR A 102 0.58 -5.26 -11.21
N PRO A 103 1.49 -4.76 -10.34
CA PRO A 103 2.39 -5.61 -9.57
C PRO A 103 1.61 -6.45 -8.55
N LEU A 104 0.52 -5.95 -7.97
CA LEU A 104 -0.27 -6.71 -7.00
C LEU A 104 -0.94 -7.95 -7.61
N LYS A 105 -1.21 -7.95 -8.92
CA LYS A 105 -1.67 -9.15 -9.65
C LYS A 105 -0.59 -10.23 -9.79
N ARG A 106 0.69 -9.87 -9.69
CA ARG A 106 1.83 -10.79 -9.84
C ARG A 106 2.26 -11.40 -8.51
N VAL A 107 1.76 -10.92 -7.38
CA VAL A 107 2.09 -11.44 -6.05
C VAL A 107 1.36 -12.77 -5.83
N ASN A 108 2.14 -13.83 -5.61
CA ASN A 108 1.64 -15.14 -5.23
C ASN A 108 1.95 -15.39 -3.75
N VAL A 109 0.91 -15.37 -2.91
CA VAL A 109 1.04 -15.47 -1.46
C VAL A 109 1.43 -16.88 -1.02
N GLU A 110 0.80 -17.92 -1.60
CA GLU A 110 1.15 -19.33 -1.35
C GLU A 110 2.64 -19.63 -1.61
N ALA A 111 3.19 -19.11 -2.71
CA ALA A 111 4.60 -19.31 -3.02
C ALA A 111 5.52 -18.65 -1.99
N GLY A 112 5.15 -17.45 -1.49
CA GLY A 112 5.89 -16.75 -0.45
C GLY A 112 5.90 -17.49 0.88
N HIS A 113 4.74 -18.04 1.29
CA HIS A 113 4.63 -18.84 2.52
C HIS A 113 5.52 -20.08 2.48
N ARG A 114 5.47 -20.83 1.36
CA ARG A 114 6.25 -22.06 1.21
C ARG A 114 7.75 -21.80 1.30
N ILE A 115 8.24 -20.74 0.67
CA ILE A 115 9.67 -20.38 0.70
C ILE A 115 10.09 -19.97 2.11
N ALA A 116 9.24 -19.23 2.84
CA ALA A 116 9.52 -18.85 4.22
C ALA A 116 9.63 -20.09 5.15
N GLU A 117 8.72 -21.06 5.00
CA GLU A 117 8.76 -22.31 5.75
C GLU A 117 9.96 -23.20 5.37
N GLU A 118 10.30 -23.29 4.08
CA GLU A 118 11.47 -24.04 3.61
C GLU A 118 12.77 -23.46 4.18
N GLU A 119 12.88 -22.13 4.25
CA GLU A 119 14.07 -21.45 4.77
C GLU A 119 14.18 -21.56 6.30
N ASP A 120 13.07 -21.44 7.03
CA ASP A 120 13.06 -21.70 8.48
C ASP A 120 13.41 -23.16 8.81
N ASN A 121 12.90 -24.14 8.05
CA ASN A 121 13.25 -25.55 8.22
C ASN A 121 14.73 -25.83 7.90
N ALA A 122 15.30 -25.17 6.89
CA ALA A 122 16.73 -25.30 6.56
C ALA A 122 17.63 -24.74 7.67
N VAL A 123 17.25 -23.61 8.28
CA VAL A 123 17.98 -23.01 9.41
C VAL A 123 17.89 -23.88 10.68
N LEU A 124 16.71 -24.42 10.99
CA LEU A 124 16.50 -25.32 12.12
C LEU A 124 17.23 -26.67 11.95
N GLY A 125 17.26 -27.22 10.73
CA GLY A 125 18.02 -28.44 10.42
C GLY A 125 19.54 -28.26 10.51
N SER A 126 20.05 -27.06 10.27
CA SER A 126 21.47 -26.72 10.42
C SER A 126 21.91 -26.50 11.87
N THR A 127 20.98 -26.20 12.79
CA THR A 127 21.30 -26.01 14.22
C THR A 127 21.19 -27.29 15.04
N ALA A 128 20.63 -28.36 14.46
CA ALA A 128 20.46 -29.67 15.10
C ALA A 128 21.60 -30.69 14.81
N ASN A 129 22.56 -30.34 13.95
CA ASN A 129 23.79 -31.10 13.68
C ASN A 129 25.01 -30.35 14.21
#